data_AF-A0A4U0RI57-F1
#
_entry.id   AF-A0A4U0RI57-F1
#
_cell.length_a   1.000
_cell.length_b   1.000
_cell.length_c   1.000
_cell.angle_alpha   90.00
_cell.angle_beta   90.00
_cell.angle_gamma   90.00
#
_symmetry.space_group_name_H-M   'P 1'
#
loop_
_entity.id
_entity.type
_entity.pdbx_description
1 polymer ?
#
loop_
_entity_poly.entity_id
_entity_poly.type
_entity_poly.pdbx_seq_one_letter_code
_entity_poly.pdbx_strand_id
1 'polypeptide(L)' 'DALEGKGLVERRRSEEDRRRNVVELTERGRRARADAEDAREAAEREFLAPLGEKDAARLVKALQVLIRTPNRP' A
#
# COMPACT_ATOMS: atom_id res chain seq x y z
N ASP A 1 7.43 13.89 5.18
CA ASP A 1 8.44 14.00 6.25
C ASP A 1 8.40 12.81 7.20
N ALA A 2 7.22 12.33 7.63
CA ALA A 2 7.13 11.16 8.52
C ALA A 2 7.81 9.87 8.00
N LEU A 3 7.78 9.60 6.69
CA LEU A 3 8.48 8.43 6.10
C LEU A 3 10.00 8.66 5.97
N GLU A 4 10.41 9.90 5.73
CA GLU A 4 11.82 10.30 5.65
C GLU A 4 12.47 10.29 7.04
N GLY A 5 11.77 10.80 8.06
CA GLY A 5 12.20 10.72 9.47
C GLY A 5 12.25 9.29 10.02
N LYS A 6 11.57 8.33 9.38
CA LYS A 6 11.69 6.89 9.67
C LYS A 6 12.76 6.18 8.83
N GLY A 7 13.46 6.93 7.97
CA GLY A 7 14.49 6.43 7.05
C GLY A 7 13.95 5.48 5.97
N LEU A 8 12.66 5.53 5.67
CA LEU A 8 12.01 4.64 4.68
C LEU A 8 12.05 5.24 3.27
N VAL A 9 12.13 6.56 3.17
CA VAL A 9 12.32 7.25 1.88
C VAL A 9 13.45 8.25 2.02
N GLU A 10 14.16 8.49 0.92
CA GLU A 10 15.11 9.57 0.79
C GLU A 10 14.66 10.55 -0.29
N ARG A 11 14.88 11.84 -0.06
CA ARG A 11 14.67 12.87 -1.07
C ARG A 11 16.00 13.20 -1.74
N ARG A 12 16.10 12.92 -3.04
CA ARG A 12 17.20 13.42 -3.87
C ARG A 12 16.72 14.51 -4.80
N ARG A 13 17.55 15.53 -5.00
CA ARG A 13 17.35 16.48 -6.10
C ARG A 13 17.61 15.74 -7.40
N SER A 14 16.71 15.88 -8.36
CA SER A 14 16.92 15.36 -9.71
C SER A 14 18.18 16.00 -10.31
N GLU A 15 19.04 15.18 -10.91
CA GLU A 15 20.23 15.64 -11.63
C GLU A 15 19.87 16.42 -12.91
N GLU A 16 18.65 16.24 -13.41
CA GLU A 16 18.15 16.79 -14.69
C GLU A 16 17.37 18.11 -14.52
N ASP A 17 16.67 18.30 -13.39
CA ASP A 17 16.05 19.58 -13.02
C ASP A 17 16.14 19.78 -11.50
N ARG A 18 16.98 20.71 -11.06
CA ARG A 18 17.24 20.99 -9.63
C ARG A 18 16.01 21.53 -8.89
N ARG A 19 14.91 21.86 -9.59
CA ARG A 19 13.61 22.22 -9.00
C ARG A 19 12.73 21.01 -8.66
N ARG A 20 13.09 19.80 -9.13
CA ARG A 20 12.35 18.56 -8.86
C ARG A 20 13.04 17.78 -7.74
N ASN A 21 12.25 17.42 -6.73
CA ASN A 21 12.65 16.46 -5.71
C ASN A 21 12.05 15.10 -6.06
N VAL A 22 12.89 14.08 -6.16
CA VAL A 22 12.44 12.69 -6.33
C VAL A 22 12.45 12.04 -4.96
N VAL A 23 11.33 11.38 -4.62
CA VAL A 23 11.22 10.58 -3.40
C VAL A 23 11.46 9.14 -3.79
N GLU A 24 12.53 8.54 -3.28
CA GLU A 24 12.88 7.15 -3.53
C GLU A 24 12.78 6.34 -2.24
N LEU A 25 12.32 5.09 -2.33
CA LEU A 25 12.40 4.17 -1.21
C LEU A 25 13.87 3.86 -0.92
N THR A 26 14.27 3.94 0.33
CA THR A 26 15.56 3.41 0.77
C THR A 26 15.51 1.88 0.77
N GLU A 27 16.64 1.21 0.94
CA GLU A 27 16.66 -0.25 1.16
C GLU A 27 15.83 -0.66 2.38
N ARG A 28 15.87 0.16 3.45
CA ARG A 28 15.03 -0.03 4.63
C ARG A 28 13.55 0.16 4.30
N GLY A 29 13.24 1.15 3.46
CA GLY A 29 11.89 1.39 2.94
C GLY A 29 11.33 0.22 2.14
N ARG A 30 12.16 -0.35 1.26
CA ARG A 30 11.79 -1.55 0.48
C ARG A 30 11.44 -2.73 1.39
N ARG A 31 12.30 -3.03 2.38
CA ARG A 31 12.05 -4.11 3.35
C ARG A 31 10.80 -3.86 4.18
N ALA A 32 10.67 -2.67 4.76
CA ALA A 32 9.49 -2.31 5.56
C ALA A 32 8.19 -2.38 4.74
N ARG A 33 8.25 -2.05 3.44
CA ARG A 33 7.10 -2.21 2.54
C ARG A 33 6.77 -3.68 2.32
N ALA A 34 7.77 -4.54 2.10
CA ALA A 34 7.55 -5.98 1.95
C ALA A 34 6.92 -6.58 3.22
N ASP A 35 7.50 -6.29 4.38
CA ASP A 35 6.98 -6.76 5.68
C ASP A 35 5.52 -6.30 5.91
N ALA A 36 5.21 -5.07 5.52
CA ALA A 36 3.85 -4.54 5.64
C ALA A 36 2.86 -5.21 4.68
N GLU A 37 3.28 -5.53 3.46
CA GLU A 37 2.44 -6.29 2.51
C GLU A 37 2.18 -7.71 3.01
N ASP A 38 3.20 -8.39 3.53
CA ASP A 38 3.06 -9.74 4.08
C ASP A 38 2.11 -9.74 5.30
N ALA A 39 2.28 -8.76 6.21
CA ALA A 39 1.40 -8.60 7.36
C ALA A 39 -0.05 -8.27 6.95
N ARG A 40 -0.22 -7.42 5.92
CA ARG A 40 -1.53 -7.09 5.36
C ARG A 40 -2.21 -8.33 4.79
N GLU A 41 -1.49 -9.11 4.00
CA GLU A 41 -2.02 -10.32 3.38
C GLU A 41 -2.40 -11.39 4.43
N ALA A 42 -1.56 -11.55 5.47
CA ALA A 42 -1.87 -12.43 6.58
C ALA A 42 -3.15 -12.01 7.33
N ALA A 43 -3.27 -10.72 7.66
CA ALA A 43 -4.45 -10.19 8.34
C ALA A 43 -5.73 -10.31 7.48
N GLU A 44 -5.62 -10.07 6.17
CA GLU A 44 -6.75 -10.23 5.24
C GLU A 44 -7.22 -11.69 5.17
N ARG A 45 -6.28 -12.65 5.09
CA ARG A 45 -6.61 -14.07 5.12
C ARG A 45 -7.28 -14.49 6.42
N GLU A 46 -6.74 -14.07 7.57
CA GLU A 46 -7.31 -14.39 8.88
C GLU A 46 -8.72 -13.82 9.03
N PHE A 47 -8.91 -12.56 8.67
CA PHE A 47 -10.20 -11.88 8.78
C PHE A 47 -11.29 -12.53 7.93
N LEU A 48 -10.93 -13.00 6.72
CA LEU A 48 -11.87 -13.62 5.79
C LEU A 48 -12.01 -15.14 5.96
N ALA A 49 -11.16 -15.78 6.77
CA ALA A 49 -11.16 -17.23 6.97
C ALA A 49 -12.54 -17.81 7.34
N PRO A 50 -13.37 -17.19 8.21
CA PRO A 50 -14.68 -17.71 8.56
C PRO A 50 -15.68 -17.81 7.39
N LEU A 51 -15.47 -17.03 6.32
CA LEU A 51 -16.34 -17.03 5.14
C LEU A 51 -15.99 -18.18 4.18
N GLY A 52 -14.77 -18.72 4.25
CA GLY A 52 -14.24 -19.60 3.22
C GLY A 52 -13.98 -18.88 1.90
N GLU A 53 -13.22 -19.51 1.00
CA GLU A 53 -12.64 -18.86 -0.18
C GLU A 53 -13.69 -18.24 -1.13
N LYS A 54 -14.82 -18.94 -1.35
CA LYS A 54 -15.85 -18.51 -2.29
C LYS A 54 -16.62 -17.27 -1.81
N ASP A 55 -16.94 -17.19 -0.52
CA ASP A 55 -17.66 -16.04 0.03
C ASP A 55 -16.72 -14.86 0.29
N ALA A 56 -15.49 -15.12 0.71
CA ALA A 56 -14.43 -14.12 0.78
C ALA A 56 -14.23 -13.40 -0.57
N ALA A 57 -14.07 -14.16 -1.66
CA ALA A 57 -13.91 -13.60 -3.01
C ALA A 57 -15.14 -12.78 -3.45
N ARG A 58 -16.36 -13.23 -3.10
CA ARG A 58 -17.60 -12.50 -3.39
C ARG A 58 -17.66 -11.17 -2.65
N LEU A 59 -17.33 -11.16 -1.36
CA LEU A 59 -17.29 -9.94 -0.54
C LEU A 59 -16.27 -8.93 -1.08
N VAL A 60 -15.04 -9.36 -1.34
CA VAL A 60 -13.98 -8.49 -1.89
C VAL A 60 -14.44 -7.87 -3.21
N LYS A 61 -15.03 -8.66 -4.11
CA LYS A 61 -15.55 -8.15 -5.38
C LYS A 61 -16.65 -7.10 -5.16
N ALA A 62 -17.56 -7.32 -4.22
CA ALA A 62 -18.62 -6.36 -3.90
C ALA A 62 -18.04 -5.03 -3.38
N LEU A 63 -17.07 -5.08 -2.46
CA LEU A 63 -16.40 -3.88 -1.94
C LEU A 63 -15.63 -3.13 -3.04
N GLN A 64 -14.95 -3.84 -3.94
CA GLN A 64 -14.26 -3.22 -5.08
C GLN A 64 -15.22 -2.47 -6.02
N VAL A 65 -16.45 -2.97 -6.20
CA VAL A 65 -17.49 -2.25 -6.96
C VAL A 65 -17.83 -0.93 -6.27
N LEU A 66 -18.01 -0.93 -4.94
CA LEU A 66 -18.32 0.29 -4.19
C LEU A 66 -17.18 1.32 -4.25
N ILE A 67 -15.92 0.87 -4.17
CA ILE A 67 -14.75 1.77 -4.22
C ILE A 67 -14.55 2.37 -5.61
N ARG A 68 -14.82 1.60 -6.67
CA ARG A 68 -14.65 2.04 -8.07
C ARG A 68 -15.82 2.86 -8.59
N THR A 69 -16.99 2.77 -7.96
CA THR A 69 -18.13 3.60 -8.33
C THR A 69 -17.88 4.99 -7.72
N PRO A 70 -17.69 6.05 -8.52
CA PRO A 70 -17.52 7.38 -7.96
C PRO A 70 -18.77 7.71 -7.15
N ASN A 71 -18.56 8.07 -5.89
CA ASN A 71 -19.60 8.48 -4.96
C ASN A 71 -20.39 9.61 -5.63
N ARG A 72 -21.58 9.32 -6.17
CA ARG A 72 -22.47 10.36 -6.67
C ARG A 72 -23.16 10.98 -5.45
N PRO A 73 -23.08 12.30 -5.28
CA PRO A 73 -23.74 12.99 -4.17
C PRO A 73 -25.26 12.82 -4.22
#